data_AF-A0A6A8AJY3-F1
#
_entry.id   AF-A0A6A8AJY3-F1
#
_cell.length_a   1.000
_cell.length_b   1.000
_cell.length_c   1.000
_cell.angle_alpha   90.00
_cell.angle_beta   90.00
_cell.angle_gamma   90.00
#
_symmetry.space_group_name_H-M   'P 1'
#
loop_
_entity.id
_entity.type
_entity.pdbx_description
1 polymer ?
#
loop_
_entity_poly.entity_id
_entity_poly.type
_entity_poly.pdbx_seq_one_letter_code
_entity_poly.pdbx_strand_id
1 'polypeptide(L)'
;MARMYARKRGKSGSKRPFSFSLRKAAPEWVELTAEEVEKKVVELYERGLSTSEVGIALRDSNGVPSVALVTGKKITVILKEENIVPEIPESLQNLMRKALRMRKHIEDNKKDLHNKRALQLTESKIRRLVKYYRREKVLPEDWKYKPEIAEFIMRGVDVRSRG
;
A
#
# COMPACT_ATOMS: atom_id res chain seq x y z
N MET A 1 9.68 -9.04 2.53
CA MET A 1 8.67 -9.83 3.28
C MET A 1 8.82 -11.36 3.18
N ALA A 2 9.38 -11.91 2.08
CA ALA A 2 9.55 -13.36 1.92
C ALA A 2 10.30 -14.04 3.08
N ARG A 3 11.25 -13.34 3.71
CA ARG A 3 12.12 -13.91 4.75
C ARG A 3 11.50 -14.01 6.14
N MET A 4 10.43 -13.26 6.42
CA MET A 4 9.89 -13.12 7.79
C MET A 4 9.40 -14.44 8.37
N TYR A 5 8.81 -15.31 7.56
CA TYR A 5 8.25 -16.61 7.99
C TYR A 5 8.71 -17.81 7.15
N ALA A 6 9.28 -17.58 5.96
CA ALA A 6 9.66 -18.68 5.06
C ALA A 6 11.03 -19.29 5.38
N ARG A 7 11.85 -18.68 6.26
CA ARG A 7 13.22 -19.11 6.62
C ARG A 7 14.17 -19.30 5.41
N LYS A 8 13.85 -18.71 4.25
CA LYS A 8 14.68 -18.74 3.02
C LYS A 8 15.58 -17.51 2.92
N ARG A 9 16.61 -17.58 2.05
CA ARG A 9 17.63 -16.53 1.84
C ARG A 9 17.50 -15.77 0.51
N GLY A 10 16.49 -16.04 -0.31
CA GLY A 10 16.31 -15.37 -1.60
C GLY A 10 16.19 -13.84 -1.46
N LYS A 11 16.88 -13.12 -2.36
CA LYS A 11 16.88 -11.65 -2.45
C LYS A 11 16.57 -11.28 -3.90
N SER A 12 15.35 -10.80 -4.14
CA SER A 12 14.94 -10.16 -5.39
C SER A 12 14.38 -8.78 -5.05
N GLY A 13 14.83 -7.76 -5.77
CA GLY A 13 14.44 -6.37 -5.56
C GLY A 13 15.00 -5.49 -6.67
N SER A 14 14.35 -4.36 -6.90
CA SER A 14 14.72 -3.43 -7.96
C SER A 14 16.08 -2.79 -7.67
N LYS A 15 16.99 -2.81 -8.65
CA LYS A 15 18.14 -1.90 -8.69
C LYS A 15 17.64 -0.59 -9.30
N ARG A 16 17.68 0.51 -8.55
CA ARG A 16 17.10 1.79 -8.97
C ARG A 16 18.19 2.67 -9.59
N PRO A 17 18.26 2.81 -10.93
CA PRO A 17 19.21 3.71 -11.57
C PRO A 17 18.85 5.20 -11.36
N PHE A 18 17.55 5.49 -11.26
CA PHE A 18 17.00 6.83 -11.05
C PHE A 18 16.37 6.93 -9.66
N SER A 19 17.19 7.02 -8.63
CA SER A 19 16.72 7.33 -7.27
C SER A 19 17.18 8.73 -6.85
N PHE A 20 16.40 9.36 -5.98
CA PHE A 20 16.72 10.64 -5.36
C PHE A 20 18.11 10.67 -4.68
N SER A 21 18.59 9.51 -4.22
CA SER A 21 19.92 9.35 -3.61
C SER A 21 21.07 9.27 -4.62
N LEU A 22 20.80 8.93 -5.87
CA LEU A 22 21.82 8.68 -6.91
C LEU A 22 21.82 9.76 -7.99
N ARG A 23 20.68 10.40 -8.25
CA ARG A 23 20.55 11.51 -9.20
C ARG A 23 19.69 12.60 -8.57
N LYS A 24 20.16 13.85 -8.71
CA LYS A 24 19.46 15.04 -8.22
C LYS A 24 18.50 15.64 -9.24
N ALA A 25 18.68 15.35 -10.53
CA ALA A 25 17.91 15.92 -11.62
C ALA A 25 17.20 14.85 -12.45
N ALA A 26 16.02 15.21 -12.95
CA ALA A 26 15.27 14.43 -13.93
C ALA A 26 16.12 14.17 -15.17
N PRO A 27 16.08 12.97 -15.74
CA PRO A 27 16.81 12.71 -16.98
C PRO A 27 16.15 13.46 -18.14
N GLU A 28 16.96 13.91 -19.10
CA GLU A 28 16.59 14.92 -20.12
C GLU A 28 15.39 14.55 -21.00
N TRP A 29 15.21 13.26 -21.28
CA TRP A 29 14.08 12.69 -22.02
C TRP A 29 12.71 12.76 -21.30
N VAL A 30 12.69 13.16 -20.03
CA VAL A 30 11.43 13.41 -19.32
C VAL A 30 11.01 14.85 -19.59
N GLU A 31 10.14 15.01 -20.59
CA GLU A 31 9.62 16.32 -21.00
C GLU A 31 8.53 16.87 -20.06
N LEU A 32 7.94 16.00 -19.22
CA LEU A 32 6.84 16.37 -18.33
C LEU A 32 7.32 17.26 -17.18
N THR A 33 6.58 18.34 -16.96
CA THR A 33 6.83 19.24 -15.82
C THR A 33 6.34 18.63 -14.51
N ALA A 34 6.81 19.17 -13.38
CA ALA A 34 6.40 18.68 -12.06
C ALA A 34 4.87 18.76 -11.85
N GLU A 35 4.26 19.87 -12.28
CA GLU A 35 2.82 20.11 -12.15
C GLU A 35 1.98 19.12 -12.97
N GLU A 36 2.43 18.80 -14.19
CA GLU A 36 1.76 17.80 -15.04
C GLU A 36 1.83 16.40 -14.43
N VAL A 37 2.95 16.06 -13.81
CA VAL A 37 3.11 14.78 -13.12
C VAL A 37 2.19 14.71 -11.90
N GLU A 38 2.07 15.78 -11.12
CA GLU A 38 1.14 15.84 -9.98
C GLU A 38 -0.32 15.67 -10.43
N LYS A 39 -0.75 16.36 -11.49
CA LYS A 39 -2.10 16.20 -12.06
C LYS A 39 -2.36 14.77 -12.53
N LYS A 40 -1.41 14.15 -13.22
CA LYS A 40 -1.54 12.74 -13.66
C LYS A 40 -1.59 11.77 -12.47
N VAL A 41 -0.85 12.04 -11.39
CA VAL A 41 -0.92 11.22 -10.17
C VAL A 41 -2.34 11.24 -9.60
N VAL A 42 -2.95 12.42 -9.50
CA VAL A 42 -4.32 12.58 -9.01
C VAL A 42 -5.31 11.87 -9.93
N GLU A 43 -5.24 12.12 -11.24
CA GLU A 43 -6.13 11.51 -12.23
C GLU A 43 -6.07 9.96 -12.19
N LEU A 44 -4.88 9.39 -12.16
CA LEU A 44 -4.70 7.93 -12.09
C LEU A 44 -5.22 7.36 -10.77
N TYR A 45 -5.10 8.12 -9.67
CA TYR A 45 -5.60 7.71 -8.37
C TYR A 45 -7.13 7.75 -8.31
N GLU A 46 -7.76 8.78 -8.87
CA GLU A 46 -9.23 8.91 -8.98
C GLU A 46 -9.85 7.83 -9.85
N ARG A 47 -9.12 7.34 -10.87
CA ARG A 47 -9.49 6.14 -11.64
C ARG A 47 -9.48 4.85 -10.81
N GLY A 48 -9.06 4.90 -9.54
CA GLY A 48 -9.07 3.79 -8.60
C GLY A 48 -7.78 2.98 -8.53
N LEU A 49 -6.69 3.46 -9.14
CA LEU A 49 -5.39 2.79 -9.06
C LEU A 49 -4.74 3.00 -7.70
N SER A 50 -4.09 1.97 -7.20
CA SER A 50 -3.29 2.06 -5.97
C SER A 50 -2.04 2.92 -6.16
N THR A 51 -1.47 3.43 -5.07
CA THR A 51 -0.25 4.29 -5.15
C THR A 51 0.92 3.57 -5.81
N SER A 52 1.00 2.24 -5.63
CA SER A 52 1.98 1.38 -6.28
C SER A 52 1.75 1.27 -7.79
N GLU A 53 0.49 1.11 -8.21
CA GLU A 53 0.09 1.00 -9.61
C GLU A 53 0.25 2.34 -10.35
N VAL A 54 -0.10 3.46 -9.72
CA VAL A 54 0.13 4.81 -10.27
C VAL A 54 1.61 4.99 -10.63
N GLY A 55 2.53 4.59 -9.74
CA GLY A 55 3.97 4.67 -10.01
C GLY A 55 4.43 3.78 -11.17
N ILE A 56 3.79 2.61 -11.36
CA ILE A 56 4.08 1.72 -12.49
C ILE A 56 3.56 2.33 -13.80
N ALA A 57 2.32 2.83 -13.79
CA ALA A 57 1.70 3.46 -14.95
C ALA A 57 2.50 4.66 -15.45
N LEU A 58 2.93 5.54 -14.55
CA LEU A 58 3.76 6.70 -14.89
C LEU A 58 5.11 6.30 -15.49
N ARG A 59 5.71 5.20 -15.02
CA ARG A 59 6.97 4.68 -15.55
C ARG A 59 6.80 4.08 -16.93
N ASP A 60 5.77 3.24 -17.10
CA ASP A 60 5.63 2.40 -18.30
C ASP A 60 4.90 3.13 -19.43
N SER A 61 3.96 4.04 -19.12
CA SER A 61 3.17 4.78 -20.12
C SER A 61 3.70 6.18 -20.40
N ASN A 62 4.22 6.88 -19.39
CA ASN A 62 4.67 8.27 -19.51
C ASN A 62 6.20 8.44 -19.49
N GLY A 63 6.95 7.34 -19.34
CA GLY A 63 8.41 7.39 -19.30
C GLY A 63 9.00 8.05 -18.05
N VAL A 64 8.20 8.27 -16.99
CA VAL A 64 8.66 8.92 -15.76
C VAL A 64 9.28 7.88 -14.82
N PRO A 65 10.61 7.84 -14.65
CA PRO A 65 11.26 6.75 -13.91
C PRO A 65 11.03 6.82 -12.39
N SER A 66 10.83 8.02 -11.84
CA SER A 66 10.55 8.25 -10.43
C SER A 66 9.87 9.59 -10.22
N VAL A 67 8.62 9.57 -9.72
CA VAL A 67 7.85 10.77 -9.38
C VAL A 67 8.62 11.68 -8.41
N ALA A 68 9.19 11.10 -7.35
CA ALA A 68 9.94 11.86 -6.34
C ALA A 68 11.21 12.55 -6.86
N LEU A 69 11.68 12.16 -8.05
CA LEU A 69 12.85 12.76 -8.66
C LEU A 69 12.45 13.96 -9.54
N VAL A 70 11.28 13.89 -10.18
CA VAL A 70 10.72 15.00 -10.99
C VAL A 70 10.09 16.07 -10.11
N THR A 71 9.23 15.68 -9.16
CA THR A 71 8.44 16.62 -8.35
C THR A 71 9.11 16.97 -7.00
N GLY A 72 10.13 16.21 -6.59
CA GLY A 72 10.72 16.32 -5.24
C GLY A 72 9.85 15.75 -4.11
N LYS A 73 8.61 15.33 -4.40
CA LYS A 73 7.64 14.80 -3.44
C LYS A 73 7.31 13.35 -3.72
N LYS A 74 6.97 12.57 -2.68
CA LYS A 74 6.44 11.21 -2.86
C LYS A 74 4.98 11.28 -3.28
N ILE A 75 4.53 10.26 -4.02
CA ILE A 75 3.11 10.09 -4.41
C ILE A 75 2.18 10.24 -3.20
N THR A 76 2.52 9.63 -2.07
CA THR A 76 1.72 9.73 -0.83
C THR A 76 1.64 11.12 -0.24
N VAL A 77 2.60 12.01 -0.53
CA VAL A 77 2.59 13.40 -0.05
C VAL A 77 1.73 14.25 -0.98
N ILE A 78 1.88 14.08 -2.29
CA ILE A 78 1.05 14.73 -3.31
C ILE A 78 -0.44 14.46 -3.02
N LEU A 79 -0.80 13.20 -2.80
CA LEU A 79 -2.19 12.84 -2.47
C LEU A 79 -2.67 13.46 -1.14
N LYS A 80 -1.78 13.65 -0.15
CA LYS A 80 -2.13 14.29 1.13
C LYS A 80 -2.42 15.77 0.96
N GLU A 81 -1.65 16.45 0.13
CA GLU A 81 -1.84 17.87 -0.18
C GLU A 81 -3.20 18.10 -0.86
N GLU A 82 -3.61 17.16 -1.72
CA GLU A 82 -4.92 17.14 -2.38
C GLU A 82 -6.07 16.60 -1.51
N ASN A 83 -5.80 16.16 -0.27
CA ASN A 83 -6.78 15.57 0.66
C ASN A 83 -7.50 14.28 0.17
N ILE A 84 -6.94 13.56 -0.81
CA ILE A 84 -7.54 12.35 -1.40
C ILE A 84 -6.99 11.07 -0.74
N VAL A 85 -6.43 11.15 0.46
CA VAL A 85 -5.72 10.02 1.08
C VAL A 85 -6.67 9.13 1.88
N PRO A 86 -6.60 7.80 1.68
CA PRO A 86 -7.39 6.87 2.46
C PRO A 86 -6.93 6.89 3.92
N GLU A 87 -7.91 6.86 4.83
CA GLU A 87 -7.66 6.86 6.28
C GLU A 87 -6.77 5.69 6.74
N ILE A 88 -6.82 4.58 5.99
CA ILE A 88 -6.06 3.37 6.28
C ILE A 88 -5.00 3.19 5.21
N PRO A 89 -3.73 2.96 5.59
CA PRO A 89 -2.65 2.70 4.63
C PRO A 89 -2.94 1.52 3.71
N GLU A 90 -2.64 1.67 2.42
CA GLU A 90 -2.81 0.65 1.37
C GLU A 90 -2.19 -0.71 1.75
N SER A 91 -1.00 -0.69 2.36
CA SER A 91 -0.28 -1.89 2.80
C SER A 91 -1.06 -2.72 3.81
N LEU A 92 -1.80 -2.05 4.70
CA LEU A 92 -2.63 -2.68 5.72
C LEU A 92 -3.93 -3.20 5.10
N GLN A 93 -4.58 -2.39 4.25
CA GLN A 93 -5.78 -2.79 3.52
C GLN A 93 -5.55 -4.05 2.68
N ASN A 94 -4.43 -4.13 1.95
CA ASN A 94 -4.10 -5.28 1.11
C ASN A 94 -3.95 -6.58 1.93
N LEU A 95 -3.35 -6.50 3.12
CA LEU A 95 -3.26 -7.67 4.01
C LEU A 95 -4.62 -8.05 4.60
N MET A 96 -5.45 -7.06 4.97
CA MET A 96 -6.81 -7.29 5.46
C MET A 96 -7.68 -7.97 4.38
N ARG A 97 -7.65 -7.47 3.15
CA ARG A 97 -8.33 -8.09 2.00
C ARG A 97 -7.88 -9.54 1.79
N LYS A 98 -6.58 -9.81 1.90
CA LYS A 98 -6.05 -11.18 1.81
C LYS A 98 -6.54 -12.06 2.96
N ALA A 99 -6.55 -11.56 4.19
CA ALA A 99 -7.02 -12.30 5.35
C ALA A 99 -8.51 -12.67 5.25
N LEU A 100 -9.36 -11.75 4.78
CA LEU A 100 -10.78 -12.00 4.56
C LEU A 100 -11.01 -13.09 3.50
N ARG A 101 -10.29 -13.02 2.37
CA ARG A 101 -10.37 -14.07 1.33
C ARG A 101 -9.99 -15.45 1.85
N MET A 102 -8.91 -15.54 2.63
CA MET A 102 -8.49 -16.82 3.23
C MET A 102 -9.47 -17.31 4.29
N ARG A 103 -10.10 -16.41 5.06
CA ARG A 103 -11.11 -16.77 6.05
C ARG A 103 -12.32 -17.42 5.38
N LYS A 104 -12.87 -16.80 4.33
CA LYS A 104 -13.95 -17.37 3.52
C LYS A 104 -13.59 -18.76 2.98
N HIS A 105 -12.38 -18.91 2.41
CA HIS A 105 -11.91 -20.20 1.91
C HIS A 105 -11.86 -21.30 2.99
N ILE A 106 -11.41 -20.96 4.21
CA ILE A 106 -11.28 -21.91 5.33
C ILE A 106 -12.65 -22.27 5.94
N GLU A 107 -13.62 -21.36 5.88
CA GLU A 107 -15.00 -21.62 6.34
C GLU A 107 -15.62 -22.79 5.56
N ASP A 108 -15.43 -22.80 4.24
CA ASP A 108 -15.83 -23.91 3.36
C ASP A 108 -14.89 -25.13 3.53
N ASN A 109 -13.57 -24.89 3.62
CA ASN A 109 -12.54 -25.93 3.64
C ASN A 109 -11.89 -26.11 5.01
N LYS A 110 -12.66 -26.57 5.99
CA LYS A 110 -12.23 -26.68 7.40
C LYS A 110 -11.02 -27.60 7.64
N LYS A 111 -10.68 -28.50 6.71
CA LYS A 111 -9.54 -29.43 6.82
C LYS A 111 -8.23 -28.89 6.23
N ASP A 112 -8.24 -27.71 5.62
CA ASP A 112 -7.05 -27.12 5.00
C ASP A 112 -6.09 -26.51 6.05
N LEU A 113 -5.18 -27.33 6.56
CA LEU A 113 -4.19 -26.94 7.56
C LEU A 113 -3.17 -25.91 7.02
N HIS A 114 -2.87 -25.98 5.72
CA HIS A 114 -1.89 -25.09 5.10
C HIS A 114 -2.40 -23.64 5.08
N ASN A 115 -3.64 -23.45 4.63
CA ASN A 115 -4.25 -22.13 4.60
C ASN A 115 -4.60 -21.61 5.99
N LYS A 116 -4.96 -22.47 6.96
CA LYS A 116 -5.07 -22.06 8.38
C LYS A 116 -3.77 -21.45 8.92
N ARG A 117 -2.64 -22.10 8.65
CA ARG A 117 -1.32 -21.55 9.02
C ARG A 117 -1.04 -20.24 8.26
N ALA A 118 -1.34 -20.17 6.97
CA ALA A 118 -1.15 -18.96 6.18
C ALA A 118 -1.99 -17.77 6.68
N LEU A 119 -3.22 -18.03 7.13
CA LEU A 119 -4.10 -17.04 7.77
C LEU A 119 -3.45 -16.50 9.05
N GLN A 120 -3.03 -17.37 9.97
CA GLN A 120 -2.36 -16.97 11.21
C GLN A 120 -1.11 -16.10 10.95
N LEU A 121 -0.29 -16.47 9.96
CA LEU A 121 0.88 -15.68 9.56
C LEU A 121 0.48 -14.31 8.98
N THR A 122 -0.63 -14.23 8.25
CA THR A 122 -1.10 -12.97 7.67
C THR A 122 -1.68 -12.05 8.74
N GLU A 123 -2.47 -12.59 9.67
CA GLU A 123 -2.95 -11.83 10.85
C GLU A 123 -1.79 -11.33 11.71
N SER A 124 -0.72 -12.14 11.85
CA SER A 124 0.50 -11.73 12.56
C SER A 124 1.19 -10.54 11.86
N LYS A 125 1.23 -10.50 10.52
CA LYS A 125 1.76 -9.33 9.77
C LYS A 125 0.90 -8.09 9.97
N ILE A 126 -0.43 -8.26 9.94
CA ILE A 126 -1.38 -7.17 10.20
C ILE A 126 -1.10 -6.57 11.58
N ARG A 127 -1.05 -7.39 12.64
CA ARG A 127 -0.77 -6.92 14.01
C ARG A 127 0.56 -6.17 14.12
N ARG A 128 1.59 -6.63 13.41
CA ARG A 128 2.90 -5.94 13.36
C ARG A 128 2.82 -4.58 12.66
N LEU A 129 2.14 -4.49 11.52
CA LEU A 129 1.96 -3.22 10.81
C LEU A 129 1.11 -2.24 11.62
N VAL A 130 0.07 -2.72 12.29
CA VAL A 130 -0.77 -1.89 13.17
C VAL A 130 0.05 -1.32 14.31
N LYS A 131 0.90 -2.14 14.96
CA LYS A 131 1.83 -1.64 16.00
C LYS A 131 2.76 -0.56 15.46
N TYR A 132 3.27 -0.73 14.24
CA TYR A 132 4.11 0.28 13.58
C TYR A 132 3.32 1.57 13.33
N TYR A 133 2.18 1.50 12.65
CA TYR A 133 1.41 2.69 12.28
C TYR A 133 0.81 3.46 13.46
N ARG A 134 0.50 2.79 14.58
CA ARG A 134 0.13 3.47 15.83
C ARG A 134 1.30 4.28 16.38
N ARG A 135 2.51 3.70 16.40
CA ARG A 135 3.71 4.42 16.85
C ARG A 135 4.04 5.62 15.96
N GLU A 136 3.86 5.48 14.65
CA GLU A 136 4.05 6.57 13.68
C GLU A 136 2.87 7.56 13.63
N LYS A 137 1.87 7.43 14.51
CA LYS A 137 0.66 8.27 14.59
C LYS A 137 -0.15 8.35 13.29
N VAL A 138 -0.01 7.34 12.43
CA VAL A 138 -0.82 7.20 11.21
C VAL A 138 -2.18 6.60 11.53
N LEU A 139 -2.25 5.76 12.57
CA LEU A 139 -3.51 5.19 13.07
C LEU A 139 -3.75 5.62 14.53
N PRO A 140 -5.02 5.74 14.95
CA PRO A 140 -5.38 5.96 16.35
C PRO A 140 -4.82 4.88 17.27
N GLU A 141 -4.47 5.23 18.51
CA GLU A 141 -3.84 4.32 19.45
C GLU A 141 -4.74 3.13 19.84
N ASP A 142 -6.05 3.39 19.87
CA ASP A 142 -7.11 2.42 20.15
C ASP A 142 -7.43 1.50 18.97
N TRP A 143 -6.85 1.75 17.80
CA TRP A 143 -7.13 0.95 16.61
C TRP A 143 -6.68 -0.51 16.83
N LYS A 144 -7.64 -1.44 16.73
CA LYS A 144 -7.42 -2.88 16.87
C LYS A 144 -7.96 -3.65 15.68
N TYR A 145 -7.16 -4.58 15.17
CA TYR A 145 -7.61 -5.48 14.11
C TYR A 145 -8.56 -6.53 14.68
N LYS A 146 -9.80 -6.53 14.19
CA LYS A 146 -10.75 -7.65 14.29
C LYS A 146 -11.22 -8.03 12.88
N PRO A 147 -11.47 -9.32 12.60
CA PRO A 147 -11.95 -9.77 11.28
C PRO A 147 -13.26 -9.08 10.85
N GLU A 148 -14.19 -8.89 11.78
CA GLU A 148 -15.47 -8.22 11.53
C GLU A 148 -15.28 -6.74 11.15
N ILE A 149 -14.41 -6.04 11.88
CA ILE A 149 -14.03 -4.64 11.59
C ILE A 149 -13.38 -4.57 10.21
N ALA A 150 -12.54 -5.55 9.85
CA ALA A 150 -11.91 -5.60 8.55
C ALA A 150 -12.92 -5.78 7.41
N GLU A 151 -13.93 -6.62 7.60
CA GLU A 151 -14.99 -6.79 6.60
C GLU A 151 -15.82 -5.52 6.42
N PHE A 152 -16.14 -4.84 7.52
CA PHE A 152 -16.88 -3.59 7.51
C PHE A 152 -16.14 -2.46 6.78
N ILE A 153 -14.85 -2.26 7.12
CA ILE A 153 -13.96 -1.29 6.46
C ILE A 153 -13.88 -1.55 4.96
N MET A 154 -13.79 -2.82 4.56
CA MET A 154 -13.64 -3.18 3.15
C MET A 154 -14.94 -3.07 2.35
N ARG A 155 -16.10 -3.09 3.02
CA ARG A 155 -17.42 -2.83 2.41
C ARG A 155 -17.74 -1.33 2.31
N GLY A 156 -16.88 -0.45 2.82
CA GLY A 156 -17.03 1.01 2.71
C GLY A 156 -18.06 1.61 3.66
N VAL A 157 -18.42 0.92 4.74
CA VAL A 157 -19.29 1.50 5.78
C VAL A 157 -18.39 2.17 6.81
N ASP A 158 -18.71 3.41 7.19
CA ASP A 158 -17.91 4.24 8.09
C ASP A 158 -18.04 3.77 9.55
N VAL A 159 -16.90 3.56 10.24
CA VAL A 159 -16.86 2.94 11.59
C VAL A 159 -17.18 3.97 12.69
N ARG A 160 -17.30 5.25 12.33
CA ARG A 160 -17.55 6.34 13.28
C ARG A 160 -19.01 6.47 13.74
N SER A 161 -19.93 5.66 13.23
CA SER A 161 -21.36 5.74 13.58
C SER A 161 -21.76 4.96 14.85
N ARG A 162 -20.80 4.53 15.68
CA ARG A 162 -21.07 3.93 16.99
C ARG A 162 -20.13 4.50 18.05
N GLY A 163 -20.50 5.67 18.54
CA GLY A 163 -19.97 6.34 19.72
C GLY A 163 -21.06 7.23 20.28
#